data_AF-A0A1S3KGL8-F1
#
_entry.id   AF-A0A1S3KGL8-F1
#
_cell.length_a   1.000
_cell.length_b   1.000
_cell.length_c   1.000
_cell.angle_alpha   90.00
_cell.angle_beta   90.00
_cell.angle_gamma   90.00
#
_symmetry.space_group_name_H-M   'P 1'
#
loop_
_entity.id
_entity.type
_entity.pdbx_description
1 polymer ?
#
loop_
_entity_poly.entity_id
_entity_poly.type
_entity_poly.pdbx_seq_one_letter_code
_entity_poly.pdbx_strand_id
1 'polypeptide(L)'
;MDAAEFRVRGKEIEDMVADYLENVQNRPVYPAVQPGYMHQLLPETAPETAESWEDVIGDIERVIMPGTAHWNHSQFHGYFPSARSYAAICADILSDAMGGLGFTWATKTVKSWSCTSYVIQSRHYSNGEAQDLVVIGSGPGGYVAAIKAAQLGLKTTCVEKDPTLGGTCLNVGCIPSKSLLNNSHLYHMAHSRSHFRVSAITPTG
;
A
#
# COMPACT_ATOMS: atom_id res chain seq x y z
N MET A 1 16.99 -21.56 8.99
CA MET A 1 17.87 -20.69 8.20
C MET A 1 18.82 -19.94 9.10
N ASP A 2 20.13 -20.04 8.83
CA ASP A 2 21.16 -19.24 9.48
C ASP A 2 21.65 -18.07 8.59
N ALA A 3 22.61 -17.28 9.06
CA ALA A 3 23.12 -16.13 8.30
C ALA A 3 23.88 -16.50 7.02
N ALA A 4 24.50 -17.68 6.96
CA ALA A 4 25.21 -18.13 5.76
C ALA A 4 24.21 -18.57 4.69
N GLU A 5 23.21 -19.35 5.09
CA GLU A 5 22.09 -19.75 4.25
C GLU A 5 21.30 -18.52 3.76
N PHE A 6 20.98 -17.58 4.64
CA PHE A 6 20.29 -16.33 4.28
C PHE A 6 21.02 -15.54 3.18
N ARG A 7 22.36 -15.52 3.17
CA ARG A 7 23.13 -14.83 2.13
C ARG A 7 23.04 -15.50 0.77
N VAL A 8 22.87 -16.81 0.74
CA VAL A 8 22.66 -17.55 -0.52
C VAL A 8 21.23 -17.33 -0.99
N ARG A 9 20.24 -17.60 -0.12
CA ARG A 9 18.81 -17.49 -0.44
C ARG A 9 18.36 -16.07 -0.73
N GLY A 10 18.94 -15.08 -0.04
CA GLY A 10 18.67 -13.67 -0.29
C GLY A 10 19.06 -13.24 -1.70
N LYS A 11 20.15 -13.77 -2.25
CA LYS A 11 20.55 -13.50 -3.64
C LYS A 11 19.61 -14.17 -4.64
N GLU A 12 19.17 -15.40 -4.35
CA GLU A 12 18.15 -16.06 -5.17
C GLU A 12 16.86 -15.22 -5.24
N ILE A 13 16.43 -14.62 -4.11
CA ILE A 13 15.29 -13.70 -4.08
C ILE A 13 15.56 -12.41 -4.88
N GLU A 14 16.74 -11.82 -4.74
CA GLU A 14 17.12 -10.62 -5.51
C GLU A 14 17.02 -10.87 -7.02
N ASP A 15 17.57 -12.00 -7.48
CA ASP A 15 17.49 -12.43 -8.89
C ASP A 15 16.03 -12.65 -9.32
N MET A 16 15.22 -13.35 -8.51
CA MET A 16 13.79 -13.56 -8.80
C MET A 16 12.99 -12.25 -8.90
N VAL A 17 13.28 -11.27 -8.04
CA VAL A 17 12.62 -9.95 -8.06
C VAL A 17 12.99 -9.19 -9.33
N ALA A 18 14.27 -9.18 -9.71
CA ALA A 18 14.73 -8.54 -10.94
C ALA A 18 14.08 -9.20 -12.16
N ASP A 19 14.16 -10.53 -12.26
CA ASP A 19 13.57 -11.31 -13.34
C ASP A 19 12.05 -11.07 -13.46
N TYR A 20 11.33 -11.06 -12.33
CA TYR A 20 9.91 -10.77 -12.32
C TYR A 20 9.59 -9.37 -12.83
N LEU A 21 10.30 -8.33 -12.36
CA LEU A 21 10.01 -6.95 -12.75
C LEU A 21 10.37 -6.65 -14.21
N GLU A 22 11.46 -7.23 -14.72
CA GLU A 22 11.84 -7.11 -16.13
C GLU A 22 10.86 -7.82 -17.06
N ASN A 23 10.33 -8.98 -16.63
CA ASN A 23 9.49 -9.84 -17.46
C ASN A 23 7.99 -9.76 -17.12
N VAL A 24 7.56 -8.82 -16.28
CA VAL A 24 6.15 -8.71 -15.83
C VAL A 24 5.16 -8.54 -16.99
N GLN A 25 5.61 -8.00 -18.13
CA GLN A 25 4.79 -7.81 -19.34
C GLN A 25 4.41 -9.13 -20.03
N ASN A 26 5.09 -10.23 -19.70
CA ASN A 26 4.79 -11.56 -20.24
C ASN A 26 3.70 -12.29 -19.44
N ARG A 27 3.19 -11.68 -18.36
CA ARG A 27 2.21 -12.29 -17.45
C ARG A 27 0.81 -11.70 -17.66
N PRO A 28 -0.26 -12.45 -17.38
CA PRO A 28 -1.62 -11.92 -17.52
C PRO A 28 -1.90 -10.81 -16.51
N VAL A 29 -2.39 -9.65 -16.95
CA VAL A 29 -2.67 -8.49 -16.09
C VAL A 29 -3.55 -8.84 -14.88
N TYR A 30 -4.60 -9.64 -15.10
CA TYR A 30 -5.54 -10.09 -14.09
C TYR A 30 -5.47 -11.61 -13.90
N PRO A 31 -5.70 -12.09 -12.66
CA PRO A 31 -5.66 -13.52 -12.37
C PRO A 31 -6.86 -14.24 -13.01
N ALA A 32 -6.63 -15.47 -13.43
CA ALA A 32 -7.64 -16.33 -14.09
C ALA A 32 -8.23 -17.39 -13.14
N VAL A 33 -8.22 -17.12 -11.84
CA VAL A 33 -8.68 -18.05 -10.79
C VAL A 33 -9.97 -17.57 -10.13
N GLN A 34 -10.70 -18.49 -9.51
CA GLN A 34 -11.92 -18.18 -8.77
C GLN A 34 -11.62 -17.91 -7.28
N PRO A 35 -12.45 -17.10 -6.60
CA PRO A 35 -12.37 -16.96 -5.14
C PRO A 35 -12.38 -18.33 -4.45
N GLY A 36 -11.41 -18.57 -3.57
CA GLY A 36 -11.25 -19.83 -2.85
C GLY A 36 -10.32 -20.87 -3.49
N TYR A 37 -9.72 -20.61 -4.66
CA TYR A 37 -8.85 -21.58 -5.35
C TYR A 37 -7.68 -22.10 -4.50
N MET A 38 -7.10 -21.25 -3.63
CA MET A 38 -5.93 -21.61 -2.81
C MET A 38 -6.24 -22.71 -1.78
N HIS A 39 -7.50 -22.85 -1.33
CA HIS A 39 -7.87 -23.86 -0.34
C HIS A 39 -7.59 -25.30 -0.82
N GLN A 40 -7.54 -25.52 -2.13
CA GLN A 40 -7.24 -26.82 -2.73
C GLN A 40 -5.75 -27.06 -2.91
N LEU A 41 -4.92 -26.01 -2.80
CA LEU A 41 -3.48 -26.04 -3.11
C LEU A 41 -2.59 -26.01 -1.85
N LEU A 42 -3.17 -25.62 -0.72
CA LEU A 42 -2.50 -25.49 0.57
C LEU A 42 -2.93 -26.60 1.54
N PRO A 43 -2.06 -27.00 2.48
CA PRO A 43 -2.44 -27.92 3.54
C PRO A 43 -3.48 -27.30 4.47
N GLU A 44 -4.32 -28.14 5.10
CA GLU A 44 -5.35 -27.67 6.04
C GLU A 44 -4.77 -27.10 7.34
N THR A 45 -3.57 -27.54 7.71
CA THR A 45 -2.87 -27.12 8.93
C THR A 45 -1.45 -26.69 8.63
N ALA A 46 -0.92 -25.76 9.42
CA ALA A 46 0.48 -25.38 9.36
C ALA A 46 1.40 -26.58 9.65
N PRO A 47 2.57 -26.66 9.01
CA PRO A 47 3.51 -27.76 9.25
C PRO A 47 4.07 -27.69 10.67
N GLU A 48 4.23 -28.85 11.31
CA GLU A 48 4.81 -28.95 12.65
C GLU A 48 6.34 -28.75 12.65
N THR A 49 6.97 -28.99 11.50
CA THR A 49 8.42 -28.86 11.29
C THR A 49 8.69 -27.90 10.15
N ALA A 50 9.89 -27.31 10.14
CA ALA A 50 10.31 -26.44 9.04
C ALA A 50 10.28 -27.19 7.70
N GLU A 51 9.63 -26.57 6.70
CA GLU A 51 9.66 -27.04 5.32
C GLU A 51 10.99 -26.68 4.65
N SER A 52 11.27 -27.32 3.51
CA SER A 52 12.46 -26.98 2.73
C SER A 52 12.31 -25.61 2.08
N TRP A 53 13.44 -24.92 1.86
CA TRP A 53 13.43 -23.65 1.13
C TRP A 53 12.89 -23.81 -0.28
N GLU A 54 13.25 -24.90 -0.94
CA GLU A 54 12.86 -25.24 -2.31
C GLU A 54 11.34 -25.40 -2.47
N ASP A 55 10.68 -26.02 -1.48
CA ASP A 55 9.21 -26.16 -1.48
C ASP A 55 8.53 -24.79 -1.28
N VAL A 56 9.01 -24.00 -0.31
CA VAL A 56 8.45 -22.68 -0.01
C VAL A 56 8.61 -21.71 -1.20
N ILE A 57 9.78 -21.70 -1.83
CA ILE A 57 10.03 -20.80 -2.96
C ILE A 57 9.30 -21.24 -4.23
N GLY A 58 9.19 -22.56 -4.45
CA GLY A 58 8.42 -23.13 -5.56
C GLY A 58 6.94 -22.76 -5.50
N ASP A 59 6.40 -22.58 -4.29
CA ASP A 59 5.01 -22.19 -4.07
C ASP A 59 4.67 -20.77 -4.51
N ILE A 60 5.66 -19.89 -4.68
CA ILE A 60 5.45 -18.56 -5.25
C ILE A 60 4.85 -18.69 -6.65
N GLU A 61 5.49 -19.42 -7.55
CA GLU A 61 4.99 -19.59 -8.92
C GLU A 61 3.81 -20.56 -8.99
N ARG A 62 3.80 -21.61 -8.17
CA ARG A 62 2.76 -22.65 -8.20
C ARG A 62 1.43 -22.18 -7.64
N VAL A 63 1.44 -21.44 -6.53
CA VAL A 63 0.24 -21.12 -5.73
C VAL A 63 -0.09 -19.63 -5.79
N ILE A 64 0.91 -18.76 -5.62
CA ILE A 64 0.70 -17.32 -5.42
C ILE A 64 0.52 -16.58 -6.76
N MET A 65 1.42 -16.80 -7.73
CA MET A 65 1.41 -16.08 -8.99
C MET A 65 0.12 -16.23 -9.81
N PRO A 66 -0.54 -17.41 -9.89
CA PRO A 66 -1.80 -17.57 -10.62
C PRO A 66 -2.95 -16.68 -10.10
N GLY A 67 -2.93 -16.33 -8.81
CA GLY A 67 -3.90 -15.44 -8.17
C GLY A 67 -3.46 -13.99 -8.08
N THR A 68 -2.26 -13.64 -8.57
CA THR A 68 -1.70 -12.30 -8.45
C THR A 68 -2.19 -11.41 -9.59
N ALA A 69 -2.76 -10.26 -9.25
CA ALA A 69 -2.91 -9.17 -10.21
C ALA A 69 -1.58 -8.43 -10.36
N HIS A 70 -1.06 -8.32 -11.58
CA HIS A 70 0.28 -7.75 -11.82
C HIS A 70 0.21 -6.23 -11.97
N TRP A 71 0.18 -5.52 -10.85
CA TRP A 71 0.05 -4.05 -10.77
C TRP A 71 1.12 -3.25 -11.53
N ASN A 72 2.30 -3.82 -11.74
CA ASN A 72 3.41 -3.17 -12.47
C ASN A 72 3.36 -3.43 -13.99
N HIS A 73 2.39 -4.21 -14.46
CA HIS A 73 2.21 -4.42 -15.89
C HIS A 73 1.74 -3.13 -16.57
N SER A 74 2.28 -2.81 -17.75
CA SER A 74 1.96 -1.56 -18.47
C SER A 74 0.50 -1.44 -18.91
N GLN A 75 -0.22 -2.57 -18.98
CA GLN A 75 -1.63 -2.67 -19.34
C GLN A 75 -2.55 -2.72 -18.10
N PHE A 76 -1.98 -2.68 -16.89
CA PHE A 76 -2.76 -2.57 -15.67
C PHE A 76 -3.21 -1.11 -15.50
N HIS A 77 -4.47 -0.83 -15.81
CA HIS A 77 -5.08 0.49 -15.67
C HIS A 77 -6.12 0.54 -14.53
N GLY A 78 -6.06 -0.43 -13.61
CA GLY A 78 -6.90 -0.44 -12.42
C GLY A 78 -6.40 0.59 -11.40
N TYR A 79 -7.32 1.32 -10.78
CA TYR A 79 -7.03 2.18 -9.63
C TYR A 79 -5.97 3.27 -9.92
N PHE A 80 -4.80 3.22 -9.23
CA PHE A 80 -3.67 4.14 -9.35
C PHE A 80 -2.37 3.36 -9.38
N PRO A 81 -1.29 3.92 -9.97
CA PRO A 81 0.02 3.30 -9.92
C PRO A 81 0.47 3.11 -8.47
N SER A 82 0.82 1.88 -8.11
CA SER A 82 1.56 1.59 -6.89
C SER A 82 3.04 1.83 -7.18
N ALA A 83 3.61 2.89 -6.62
CA ALA A 83 5.02 3.19 -6.81
C ALA A 83 5.88 2.04 -6.26
N ARG A 84 6.67 1.40 -7.12
CA ARG A 84 7.73 0.47 -6.74
C ARG A 84 8.99 0.82 -7.51
N SER A 85 10.12 0.77 -6.82
CA SER A 85 11.45 0.91 -7.40
C SER A 85 12.41 -0.03 -6.69
N TYR A 86 13.50 -0.41 -7.37
CA TYR A 86 14.55 -1.21 -6.76
C TYR A 86 15.11 -0.54 -5.49
N ALA A 87 15.26 0.78 -5.49
CA ALA A 87 15.70 1.54 -4.32
C ALA A 87 14.76 1.39 -3.12
N ALA A 88 13.44 1.39 -3.35
CA ALA A 88 12.46 1.18 -2.29
C ALA A 88 12.52 -0.24 -1.72
N ILE A 89 12.67 -1.25 -2.59
CA ILE A 89 12.81 -2.66 -2.18
C ILE A 89 14.07 -2.83 -1.32
N CYS A 90 15.21 -2.28 -1.73
CA CYS A 90 16.44 -2.33 -0.92
C CYS A 90 16.29 -1.60 0.41
N ALA A 91 15.57 -0.47 0.43
CA ALA A 91 15.31 0.26 1.67
C ALA A 91 14.43 -0.55 2.64
N ASP A 92 13.43 -1.26 2.13
CA ASP A 92 12.58 -2.15 2.93
C ASP A 92 13.37 -3.32 3.53
N ILE A 93 14.25 -3.98 2.77
CA ILE A 93 15.12 -5.05 3.28
C ILE A 93 15.95 -4.57 4.48
N LEU A 94 16.53 -3.37 4.38
CA LEU A 94 17.29 -2.76 5.46
C LEU A 94 16.40 -2.34 6.64
N SER A 95 15.20 -1.83 6.35
CA SER A 95 14.22 -1.45 7.37
C SER A 95 13.79 -2.65 8.21
N ASP A 96 13.50 -3.78 7.55
CA ASP A 96 13.13 -5.03 8.21
C ASP A 96 14.27 -5.59 9.06
N ALA A 97 15.51 -5.50 8.58
CA ALA A 97 16.69 -5.90 9.35
C ALA A 97 16.89 -5.07 10.62
N MET A 98 16.52 -3.79 10.61
CA MET A 98 16.59 -2.93 11.80
C MET A 98 15.51 -3.26 12.85
N GLY A 99 14.41 -3.92 12.47
CA GLY A 99 13.40 -4.45 13.39
C GLY A 99 12.77 -3.39 14.31
N GLY A 100 12.78 -2.12 13.91
CA GLY A 100 12.35 -0.99 14.73
C GLY A 100 10.84 -0.99 14.96
N LEU A 101 10.38 -1.54 16.08
CA LEU A 101 8.97 -1.49 16.46
C LEU A 101 8.66 -0.13 17.12
N GLY A 102 8.13 0.80 16.33
CA GLY A 102 7.82 2.19 16.75
C GLY A 102 6.61 2.37 17.67
N PHE A 103 6.33 1.42 18.59
CA PHE A 103 5.16 1.49 19.47
C PHE A 103 5.30 2.45 20.66
N THR A 104 6.53 2.86 21.02
CA THR A 104 6.75 3.91 22.02
C THR A 104 7.78 4.93 21.55
N TRP A 105 7.74 6.14 22.15
CA TRP A 105 8.80 7.13 21.99
C TRP A 105 10.19 6.57 22.34
N ALA A 106 10.27 5.65 23.30
CA ALA A 106 11.52 5.07 23.77
C ALA A 106 12.10 4.01 22.81
N THR A 107 11.27 3.36 21.97
CA THR A 107 11.71 2.35 20.99
C THR A 107 12.21 2.94 19.68
N LYS A 108 12.51 4.24 19.64
CA LYS A 108 13.25 4.87 18.55
C LYS A 108 14.68 4.32 18.50
N THR A 109 14.92 3.31 17.67
CA THR A 109 16.27 2.92 17.24
C THR A 109 16.93 3.98 16.37
N VAL A 110 16.17 4.99 15.92
CA VAL A 110 16.66 6.13 15.12
C VAL A 110 16.48 7.44 15.91
N LYS A 111 17.20 7.59 17.02
CA LYS A 111 17.44 8.92 17.59
C LYS A 111 18.62 9.53 16.83
N SER A 112 18.36 10.56 16.03
CA SER A 112 19.37 11.37 15.32
C SER A 112 20.16 10.66 14.20
N TRP A 113 19.49 10.19 13.14
CA TRP A 113 20.19 10.23 11.86
C TRP A 113 20.26 11.69 11.42
N SER A 114 21.47 12.19 11.27
CA SER A 114 21.85 13.44 10.59
C SER A 114 21.48 13.43 9.09
N CYS A 115 20.36 12.80 8.71
CA CYS A 115 19.78 12.84 7.37
C CYS A 115 18.80 14.00 7.20
N THR A 116 18.77 14.95 8.14
CA THR A 116 18.15 16.27 7.92
C THR A 116 19.19 17.32 7.48
N SER A 117 20.49 17.07 7.70
CA SER A 117 21.51 18.10 7.49
C SER A 117 21.95 18.28 6.04
N TYR A 118 21.60 17.38 5.11
CA TYR A 118 22.13 17.45 3.73
C TYR A 118 21.10 17.68 2.61
N VAL A 119 19.78 17.68 2.89
CA VAL A 119 18.76 17.94 1.83
C VAL A 119 17.59 18.81 2.31
N ILE A 120 17.68 19.49 3.46
CA ILE A 120 16.70 20.54 3.80
C ILE A 120 17.45 21.85 4.01
N GLN A 121 17.65 22.56 2.90
CA GLN A 121 17.91 24.00 2.96
C GLN A 121 16.75 24.64 3.72
N SER A 122 17.00 25.04 4.95
CA SER A 122 16.04 25.52 5.92
C SER A 122 15.28 26.74 5.41
N ARG A 123 14.03 26.53 4.98
CA ARG A 123 13.03 27.60 4.94
C ARG A 123 12.26 27.56 6.25
N HIS A 124 12.56 28.49 7.15
CA HIS A 124 11.81 28.69 8.38
C HIS A 124 10.41 29.25 8.04
N TYR A 125 9.42 28.36 7.92
CA TYR A 125 7.99 28.71 7.81
C TYR A 125 7.21 28.47 9.11
N SER A 126 7.86 28.01 10.19
CA SER A 126 7.16 27.72 11.45
C SER A 126 6.88 29.01 12.23
N ASN A 127 5.62 29.20 12.64
CA ASN A 127 5.30 30.08 13.77
C ASN A 127 6.14 29.65 14.98
N GLY A 128 6.57 30.61 15.81
CA GLY A 128 7.43 30.36 16.98
C GLY A 128 6.78 29.57 18.13
N GLU A 129 5.67 28.88 17.88
CA GLU A 129 4.94 28.10 18.87
C GLU A 129 5.19 26.61 18.73
N ALA A 130 5.46 25.96 19.86
CA ALA A 130 5.64 24.51 19.94
C ALA A 130 4.36 23.78 19.50
N GLN A 131 4.52 22.82 18.60
CA GLN A 131 3.47 21.90 18.15
C GLN A 131 3.67 20.54 18.83
N ASP A 132 2.58 19.88 19.20
CA ASP A 132 2.59 18.55 19.78
C ASP A 132 2.66 17.47 18.69
N LEU A 133 2.12 17.75 17.49
CA LEU A 133 2.11 16.84 16.35
C LEU A 133 2.20 17.60 15.03
N VAL A 134 3.06 17.12 14.12
CA VAL A 134 3.08 17.56 12.72
C VAL A 134 2.73 16.39 11.82
N VAL A 135 1.68 16.55 11.03
CA VAL A 135 1.25 15.58 10.02
C VAL A 135 1.68 16.06 8.64
N ILE A 136 2.50 15.28 7.94
CA ILE A 136 2.97 15.63 6.59
C ILE A 136 2.12 14.86 5.56
N GLY A 137 1.44 15.62 4.69
CA GLY A 137 0.49 15.14 3.71
C GLY A 137 -0.95 15.11 4.25
N SER A 138 -1.88 15.63 3.46
CA SER A 138 -3.31 15.72 3.78
C SER A 138 -4.16 14.72 2.99
N GLY A 139 -3.58 13.57 2.60
CA GLY A 139 -4.36 12.45 2.05
C GLY A 139 -5.46 11.97 3.02
N PRO A 140 -6.31 11.02 2.62
CA PRO A 140 -7.41 10.52 3.46
C PRO A 140 -6.98 10.03 4.84
N GLY A 141 -5.77 9.50 4.99
CA GLY A 141 -5.21 9.18 6.31
C GLY A 141 -4.67 10.40 7.06
N GLY A 142 -4.01 11.32 6.35
CA GLY A 142 -3.31 12.45 6.94
C GLY A 142 -4.23 13.52 7.52
N TYR A 143 -5.21 14.01 6.75
CA TYR A 143 -6.13 15.03 7.27
C TYR A 143 -7.01 14.45 8.39
N VAL A 144 -7.41 13.18 8.31
CA VAL A 144 -8.20 12.51 9.36
C VAL A 144 -7.38 12.37 10.64
N ALA A 145 -6.11 11.97 10.54
CA ALA A 145 -5.21 11.91 11.68
C ALA A 145 -5.02 13.30 12.31
N ALA A 146 -4.83 14.34 11.50
CA ALA A 146 -4.66 15.71 11.98
C ALA A 146 -5.92 16.23 12.70
N ILE A 147 -7.11 16.03 12.11
CA ILE A 147 -8.39 16.40 12.73
C ILE A 147 -8.58 15.65 14.04
N LYS A 148 -8.32 14.34 14.07
CA LYS A 148 -8.51 13.54 15.27
C LYS A 148 -7.55 13.96 16.38
N ALA A 149 -6.29 14.24 16.06
CA ALA A 149 -5.30 14.74 17.01
C ALA A 149 -5.71 16.12 17.58
N ALA A 150 -6.21 17.03 16.74
CA ALA A 150 -6.74 18.31 17.20
C ALA A 150 -7.97 18.15 18.12
N GLN A 151 -8.88 17.23 17.79
CA GLN A 151 -10.04 16.89 18.65
C GLN A 151 -9.63 16.31 20.00
N LEU A 152 -8.48 15.64 20.08
CA LEU A 152 -7.90 15.13 21.32
C LEU A 152 -7.11 16.19 22.10
N GLY A 153 -7.09 17.44 21.63
CA GLY A 153 -6.47 18.58 22.32
C GLY A 153 -4.99 18.80 22.00
N LEU A 154 -4.42 18.08 21.03
CA LEU A 154 -3.03 18.27 20.61
C LEU A 154 -2.91 19.50 19.69
N LYS A 155 -1.89 20.33 19.92
CA LYS A 155 -1.48 21.40 18.98
C LYS A 155 -0.93 20.75 17.71
N THR A 156 -1.81 20.60 16.73
CA THR A 156 -1.55 19.80 15.53
C THR A 156 -1.39 20.71 14.31
N THR A 157 -0.29 20.53 13.58
CA THR A 157 -0.08 21.17 12.27
C THR A 157 -0.16 20.12 11.17
N CYS A 158 -1.02 20.32 10.17
CA CYS A 158 -1.02 19.52 8.95
C CYS A 158 -0.32 20.29 7.83
N VAL A 159 0.70 19.70 7.23
CA VAL A 159 1.49 20.29 6.15
C VAL A 159 1.10 19.59 4.85
N GLU A 160 0.52 20.35 3.93
CA GLU A 160 0.20 19.90 2.57
C GLU A 160 0.93 20.81 1.57
N LYS A 161 1.45 20.22 0.50
CA LYS A 161 2.07 20.96 -0.60
C LYS A 161 1.02 21.56 -1.54
N ASP A 162 -0.11 20.86 -1.69
CA ASP A 162 -1.18 21.22 -2.61
C ASP A 162 -2.15 22.24 -1.97
N PRO A 163 -2.81 23.12 -2.76
CA PRO A 163 -3.72 24.13 -2.22
C PRO A 163 -5.01 23.53 -1.64
N THR A 164 -5.34 22.29 -1.99
CA THR A 164 -6.53 21.57 -1.52
C THR A 164 -6.14 20.37 -0.66
N LEU A 165 -6.86 20.18 0.45
CA LEU A 165 -6.70 18.98 1.27
C LEU A 165 -7.30 17.75 0.58
N GLY A 166 -6.85 16.57 0.96
CA GLY A 166 -7.39 15.28 0.48
C GLY A 166 -6.41 14.45 -0.33
N GLY A 167 -5.31 15.05 -0.77
CA GLY A 167 -4.28 14.42 -1.61
C GLY A 167 -4.84 13.80 -2.89
N THR A 168 -4.09 12.88 -3.49
CA THR A 168 -4.48 12.22 -4.74
C THR A 168 -5.81 11.50 -4.58
N CYS A 169 -5.97 10.63 -3.57
CA CYS A 169 -7.13 9.75 -3.41
C CYS A 169 -8.48 10.48 -3.43
N LEU A 170 -8.58 11.63 -2.74
CA LEU A 170 -9.83 12.39 -2.65
C LEU A 170 -10.06 13.30 -3.84
N ASN A 171 -9.01 13.97 -4.34
CA ASN A 171 -9.18 15.06 -5.30
C ASN A 171 -9.17 14.58 -6.76
N VAL A 172 -8.29 13.63 -7.10
CA VAL A 172 -8.10 13.16 -8.49
C VAL A 172 -7.91 11.64 -8.56
N GLY A 173 -8.30 10.98 -7.48
CA GLY A 173 -7.88 9.64 -7.09
C GLY A 173 -8.93 8.56 -7.27
N CYS A 174 -8.80 7.51 -6.46
CA CYS A 174 -9.76 6.40 -6.44
C CYS A 174 -11.19 6.86 -6.14
N ILE A 175 -11.34 7.88 -5.28
CA ILE A 175 -12.65 8.33 -4.79
C ILE A 175 -13.46 8.98 -5.94
N PRO A 176 -12.97 9.99 -6.67
CA PRO A 176 -13.71 10.57 -7.79
C PRO A 176 -13.86 9.58 -8.95
N SER A 177 -12.82 8.80 -9.28
CA SER A 177 -12.90 7.82 -10.37
C SER A 177 -13.94 6.73 -10.10
N LYS A 178 -14.01 6.18 -8.88
CA LYS A 178 -15.05 5.21 -8.52
C LYS A 178 -16.44 5.84 -8.47
N SER A 179 -16.56 7.07 -7.98
CA SER A 179 -17.84 7.80 -7.98
C SER A 179 -18.37 7.98 -9.40
N LEU A 180 -17.48 8.35 -10.34
CA LEU A 180 -17.82 8.48 -11.76
C LEU A 180 -18.15 7.14 -12.41
N LEU A 181 -17.36 6.09 -12.19
CA LEU A 181 -17.67 4.75 -12.72
C LEU A 181 -19.01 4.22 -12.21
N ASN A 182 -19.30 4.40 -10.92
CA ASN A 182 -20.58 4.03 -10.34
C ASN A 182 -21.74 4.84 -10.94
N ASN A 183 -21.56 6.16 -11.11
CA ASN A 183 -22.57 7.01 -11.75
C ASN A 183 -22.81 6.62 -13.22
N SER A 184 -21.76 6.30 -13.98
CA SER A 184 -21.88 5.79 -15.35
C SER A 184 -22.60 4.46 -15.41
N HIS A 185 -22.32 3.54 -14.47
CA HIS A 185 -23.03 2.26 -14.35
C HIS A 185 -24.52 2.48 -14.04
N LEU A 186 -24.85 3.35 -13.08
CA LEU A 186 -26.24 3.71 -12.75
C LEU A 186 -26.96 4.39 -13.92
N TYR A 187 -26.28 5.28 -14.66
CA TYR A 187 -26.83 5.91 -15.85
C TYR A 187 -27.12 4.89 -16.95
N HIS A 188 -26.18 3.96 -17.19
CA HIS A 188 -26.36 2.88 -18.15
C HIS A 188 -27.54 1.96 -17.77
N MET A 189 -27.63 1.55 -16.50
CA MET A 189 -28.75 0.76 -15.97
C MET A 189 -30.10 1.48 -16.13
N ALA A 190 -30.15 2.79 -15.87
CA ALA A 190 -31.36 3.59 -16.04
C ALA A 190 -31.79 3.68 -17.52
N HIS A 191 -30.85 3.70 -18.45
CA HIS A 191 -31.11 3.74 -19.89
C HIS A 191 -31.44 2.36 -20.49
N SER A 192 -30.85 1.28 -20.01
CA SER A 192 -31.00 -0.07 -20.57
C SER A 192 -32.29 -0.79 -20.17
N ARG A 193 -33.19 -0.13 -19.42
CA ARG A 193 -34.55 -0.56 -19.02
C ARG A 193 -34.69 -1.97 -18.40
N SER A 194 -33.58 -2.65 -18.13
CA SER A 194 -33.56 -3.97 -17.52
C SER A 194 -33.09 -3.83 -16.07
N HIS A 195 -34.04 -3.91 -15.14
CA HIS A 195 -33.84 -3.98 -13.67
C HIS A 195 -33.64 -2.68 -12.87
N PHE A 196 -34.31 -1.57 -13.21
CA PHE A 196 -34.38 -0.45 -12.28
C PHE A 196 -35.55 -0.62 -11.29
N ARG A 197 -35.26 -1.16 -10.09
CA ARG A 197 -36.21 -1.20 -8.96
C ARG A 197 -35.76 -0.20 -7.90
N VAL A 198 -36.25 1.03 -7.97
CA VAL A 198 -36.05 2.01 -6.89
C VAL A 198 -36.97 1.62 -5.74
N SER A 199 -36.40 1.12 -4.65
CA SER A 199 -37.12 1.12 -3.37
C SER A 199 -36.88 2.49 -2.75
N ALA A 200 -37.92 3.32 -2.72
CA ALA A 200 -37.88 4.57 -1.98
C ALA A 200 -37.69 4.25 -0.50
N ILE A 201 -36.58 4.70 0.08
CA ILE A 201 -36.39 4.67 1.53
C ILE A 201 -37.20 5.85 2.07
N THR A 202 -38.43 5.58 2.54
CA THR A 202 -39.23 6.59 3.23
C THR A 202 -38.58 6.86 4.59
N PRO A 203 -38.31 8.12 4.97
CA PRO A 203 -37.86 8.43 6.33
C PRO A 203 -38.95 7.99 7.31
N THR A 204 -38.62 7.07 8.22
CA THR A 204 -39.46 6.83 9.40
C THR A 204 -39.34 8.07 10.29
N GLY A 205 -40.46 8.78 10.46
CA GLY A 205 -40.59 9.90 11.39
C GLY A 205 -40.47 9.48 12.84
#